data_AF-A0A938EEW7-F1
#
_entry.id   AF-A0A938EEW7-F1
#
_cell.length_a   1.000
_cell.length_b   1.000
_cell.length_c   1.000
_cell.angle_alpha   90.00
_cell.angle_beta   90.00
_cell.angle_gamma   90.00
#
_symmetry.space_group_name_H-M   'P 1'
#
loop_
_entity.id
_entity.type
_entity.pdbx_description
1 polymer ?
#
loop_
_entity_poly.entity_id
_entity_poly.type
_entity_poly.pdbx_seq_one_letter_code
_entity_poly.pdbx_strand_id
1 'polypeptide(L)'
;MPGRVSLALPASASAMPLAEAVAVRLCAEAGVEGDGTERLVAAVRCLVAFSVERSHGGAGGGDVELGLELDERGIAVDVHDWGVPMRRAGGPDGPLPEGLEAPPTRRAAPARALPRRS
;
A
#
# COMPACT_ATOMS: atom_id res chain seq x y z
N MET A 1 8.58 -0.62 17.94
CA MET A 1 8.63 -2.09 17.78
C MET A 1 8.37 -2.39 16.31
N PRO A 2 9.09 -3.32 15.68
CA PRO A 2 8.64 -3.88 14.42
C PRO A 2 7.37 -4.70 14.65
N GLY A 3 6.44 -4.64 13.71
CA GLY A 3 5.13 -5.26 13.86
C GLY A 3 4.47 -5.46 12.51
N ARG A 4 3.72 -6.56 12.39
CA ARG A 4 2.96 -6.89 11.19
C ARG A 4 1.50 -7.08 11.53
N VAL A 5 0.63 -6.47 10.75
CA VAL A 5 -0.82 -6.71 10.77
C VAL A 5 -1.20 -7.29 9.41
N SER A 6 -2.07 -8.29 9.42
CA SER A 6 -2.63 -8.87 8.19
C SER A 6 -4.13 -9.06 8.37
N LEU A 7 -4.88 -8.61 7.37
CA LEU A 7 -6.34 -8.69 7.31
C LEU A 7 -6.74 -9.34 5.99
N ALA A 8 -7.66 -10.29 6.05
CA ALA A 8 -8.42 -10.74 4.89
C ALA A 8 -9.82 -10.14 4.98
N LEU A 9 -10.20 -9.34 3.99
CA LEU A 9 -11.44 -8.57 3.98
C LEU A 9 -12.26 -8.98 2.75
N PRO A 10 -13.56 -9.28 2.90
CA PRO A 10 -14.43 -9.47 1.74
C PRO A 10 -14.41 -8.23 0.85
N ALA A 11 -14.22 -8.39 -0.46
CA ALA A 11 -14.22 -7.33 -1.46
C ALA A 11 -15.61 -6.67 -1.56
N SER A 12 -15.89 -5.76 -0.64
CA SER A 12 -17.20 -5.20 -0.37
C SER A 12 -17.08 -3.80 0.22
N ALA A 13 -18.21 -3.12 0.42
CA ALA A 13 -18.24 -1.78 0.98
C ALA A 13 -17.63 -1.66 2.39
N SER A 14 -17.48 -2.76 3.14
CA SER A 14 -16.87 -2.74 4.47
C SER A 14 -15.33 -2.83 4.44
N ALA A 15 -14.73 -3.25 3.33
CA ALA A 15 -13.27 -3.42 3.25
C ALA A 15 -12.54 -2.09 3.50
N MET A 16 -13.04 -1.01 2.90
CA MET A 16 -12.43 0.31 3.02
C MET A 16 -12.38 0.85 4.47
N PRO A 17 -13.52 1.02 5.17
CA PRO A 17 -13.49 1.56 6.53
C PRO A 17 -12.71 0.69 7.51
N LEU A 18 -12.68 -0.63 7.33
CA LEU A 18 -11.88 -1.54 8.16
C LEU A 18 -10.38 -1.39 7.90
N ALA A 19 -9.97 -1.31 6.63
CA ALA A 19 -8.58 -1.10 6.25
C ALA A 19 -8.04 0.24 6.78
N GLU A 20 -8.83 1.32 6.65
CA GLU A 20 -8.48 2.63 7.18
C GLU A 20 -8.33 2.63 8.70
N ALA A 21 -9.29 2.03 9.41
CA ALA A 21 -9.25 1.97 10.88
C ALA A 21 -7.99 1.24 11.38
N VAL A 22 -7.58 0.16 10.72
CA VAL A 22 -6.36 -0.57 11.07
C VAL A 22 -5.11 0.23 10.74
N ALA A 23 -5.06 0.91 9.59
CA ALA A 23 -3.95 1.78 9.23
C ALA A 23 -3.75 2.93 10.24
N VAL A 24 -4.84 3.59 10.63
CA VAL A 24 -4.82 4.65 11.65
C VAL A 24 -4.34 4.10 12.99
N ARG A 25 -4.83 2.92 13.40
CA ARG A 25 -4.42 2.31 14.66
C ARG A 25 -2.94 1.93 14.63
N LEU A 26 -2.44 1.38 13.53
CA LEU A 26 -1.02 1.06 13.39
C LEU A 26 -0.16 2.32 13.49
N CYS A 27 -0.54 3.41 12.82
CA CYS A 27 0.15 4.69 12.95
C CYS A 27 0.22 5.17 14.40
N ALA A 28 -0.89 5.10 15.14
CA ALA A 28 -0.92 5.49 16.55
C ALA A 28 0.04 4.65 17.41
N GLU A 29 0.07 3.33 17.21
CA GLU A 29 1.00 2.43 17.92
C GLU A 29 2.47 2.64 17.50
N ALA A 30 2.68 3.08 16.26
CA ALA A 30 3.99 3.38 15.69
C ALA A 30 4.51 4.78 16.06
N GLY A 31 3.68 5.65 16.64
CA GLY A 31 4.00 7.06 16.86
C GLY A 31 4.09 7.87 15.56
N VAL A 32 3.38 7.45 14.51
CA VAL A 32 3.24 8.19 13.25
C VAL A 32 2.04 9.12 13.36
N GLU A 33 2.25 10.42 13.17
CA GLU A 33 1.24 11.46 13.35
C GLU A 33 1.15 12.39 12.13
N GLY A 34 0.06 13.16 12.05
CA GLY A 34 -0.17 14.18 11.02
C GLY A 34 -0.10 13.62 9.59
N ASP A 35 0.66 14.31 8.74
CA ASP A 35 0.85 13.99 7.32
C ASP A 35 1.24 12.53 7.06
N GLY A 36 1.97 11.89 7.99
CA GLY A 36 2.37 10.49 7.85
C GLY A 36 1.16 9.54 7.85
N THR A 37 0.22 9.77 8.76
CA THR A 37 -1.02 8.99 8.86
C THR A 37 -1.94 9.26 7.68
N GLU A 38 -2.07 10.53 7.27
CA GLU A 38 -2.88 10.89 6.11
C GLU A 38 -2.37 10.22 4.83
N ARG A 39 -1.05 10.21 4.63
CA ARG A 39 -0.42 9.53 3.48
C ARG A 39 -0.61 8.02 3.49
N LEU A 40 -0.49 7.39 4.66
CA LEU A 40 -0.72 5.94 4.77
C LEU A 40 -2.18 5.60 4.45
N VAL A 41 -3.12 6.34 5.03
CA VAL A 41 -4.56 6.14 4.80
C VAL A 41 -4.90 6.37 3.33
N ALA A 42 -4.33 7.38 2.67
CA ALA A 42 -4.52 7.61 1.25
C ALA A 42 -4.00 6.45 0.38
N ALA A 43 -2.82 5.90 0.70
CA ALA A 43 -2.27 4.76 -0.01
C ALA A 43 -3.14 3.50 0.16
N VAL A 44 -3.55 3.19 1.40
CA VAL A 44 -4.45 2.07 1.70
C VAL A 44 -5.78 2.24 0.97
N ARG A 45 -6.35 3.46 0.99
CA ARG A 45 -7.57 3.78 0.23
C ARG A 45 -7.44 3.47 -1.24
N CYS A 46 -6.38 3.96 -1.88
CA CYS A 46 -6.23 3.76 -3.32
C CYS A 46 -6.09 2.26 -3.68
N LEU A 47 -5.25 1.52 -2.96
CA LEU A 47 -5.00 0.11 -3.23
C LEU A 47 -6.22 -0.79 -2.95
N VAL A 48 -6.92 -0.56 -1.83
CA VAL A 48 -8.12 -1.34 -1.49
C VAL A 48 -9.28 -0.98 -2.42
N ALA A 49 -9.48 0.30 -2.76
CA ALA A 49 -10.52 0.72 -3.70
C ALA A 49 -10.29 0.08 -5.07
N PHE A 50 -9.05 0.10 -5.54
CA PHE A 50 -8.67 -0.58 -6.76
C PHE A 50 -9.08 -2.07 -6.73
N SER A 51 -8.71 -2.79 -5.68
CA SER A 51 -9.01 -4.23 -5.55
C SER A 51 -10.52 -4.49 -5.54
N VAL A 52 -11.27 -3.74 -4.75
CA VAL A 52 -12.73 -3.91 -4.63
C VAL A 52 -13.47 -3.55 -5.92
N GLU A 53 -13.18 -2.37 -6.47
CA GLU A 53 -13.94 -1.81 -7.60
C GLU A 53 -13.49 -2.38 -8.95
N ARG A 54 -12.18 -2.60 -9.13
CA ARG A 54 -11.61 -2.99 -10.42
C ARG A 54 -11.35 -4.48 -10.52
N SER A 55 -10.76 -5.09 -9.49
CA SER A 55 -10.44 -6.52 -9.53
C SER A 55 -11.68 -7.39 -9.29
N HIS A 56 -12.57 -7.01 -8.36
CA HIS A 56 -13.77 -7.79 -8.01
C HIS A 56 -15.10 -7.21 -8.50
N GLY A 57 -15.08 -6.08 -9.21
CA GLY A 57 -16.28 -5.48 -9.83
C GLY A 57 -17.32 -4.98 -8.81
N GLY A 58 -16.91 -4.67 -7.58
CA GLY A 58 -17.73 -4.05 -6.53
C GLY A 58 -18.80 -4.95 -5.90
N ALA A 59 -19.04 -6.16 -6.45
CA ALA A 59 -20.12 -7.05 -6.02
C ALA A 59 -19.57 -8.37 -5.41
N GLY A 60 -18.80 -8.27 -4.32
CA GLY A 60 -18.65 -9.34 -3.32
C GLY A 60 -18.04 -10.68 -3.76
N GLY A 61 -17.33 -10.72 -4.89
CA GLY A 61 -16.88 -11.97 -5.51
C GLY A 61 -15.52 -12.53 -5.02
N GLY A 62 -14.92 -11.99 -3.97
CA GLY A 62 -13.62 -12.46 -3.48
C GLY A 62 -13.12 -11.67 -2.27
N ASP A 63 -11.85 -11.89 -1.91
CA ASP A 63 -11.20 -11.29 -0.75
C ASP A 63 -10.05 -10.38 -1.18
N VAL A 64 -9.84 -9.33 -0.39
CA VAL A 64 -8.69 -8.44 -0.43
C VAL A 64 -7.84 -8.72 0.80
N GLU A 65 -6.59 -9.07 0.59
CA GLU A 65 -5.60 -9.26 1.65
C GLU A 65 -4.78 -7.99 1.84
N LEU A 66 -4.83 -7.39 3.02
CA LEU A 66 -4.03 -6.22 3.40
C LEU A 66 -2.94 -6.65 4.39
N GLY A 67 -1.69 -6.38 4.04
CA GLY A 67 -0.52 -6.44 4.91
C GLY A 67 -0.03 -5.03 5.24
N LEU A 68 0.19 -4.76 6.53
CA LEU A 68 0.90 -3.58 7.00
C LEU A 68 2.08 -4.03 7.85
N GLU A 69 3.29 -3.64 7.46
CA GLU A 69 4.52 -4.00 8.17
C GLU A 69 5.29 -2.75 8.55
N LEU A 70 5.52 -2.58 9.86
CA LEU A 70 6.36 -1.51 10.39
C LEU A 70 7.79 -2.04 10.60
N ASP A 71 8.75 -1.39 9.98
CA ASP A 71 10.18 -1.65 10.16
C ASP A 71 10.97 -0.35 10.45
N GLU A 72 12.30 -0.43 10.45
CA GLU A 72 13.20 0.71 10.69
C GLU A 72 13.14 1.79 9.60
N ARG A 73 12.56 1.47 8.44
CA ARG A 73 12.49 2.32 7.23
C ARG A 73 11.11 2.96 7.07
N GLY A 74 10.08 2.43 7.73
CA GLY A 74 8.73 2.99 7.75
C GLY A 74 7.66 1.91 7.77
N ILE A 75 6.50 2.23 7.21
CA ILE A 75 5.39 1.29 7.06
C ILE A 75 5.33 0.84 5.60
N ALA A 76 5.53 -0.45 5.37
CA ALA A 76 5.23 -1.11 4.11
C ALA A 76 3.74 -1.48 4.05
N VAL A 77 3.14 -1.27 2.89
CA VAL A 77 1.75 -1.60 2.59
C VAL A 77 1.73 -2.59 1.44
N ASP A 78 1.20 -3.77 1.68
CA ASP A 78 0.97 -4.78 0.66
C ASP A 78 -0.54 -5.01 0.55
N VAL A 79 -1.08 -4.94 -0.66
CA VAL A 79 -2.46 -5.33 -0.94
C VAL A 79 -2.42 -6.40 -2.01
N HIS A 80 -3.07 -7.51 -1.73
CA HIS A 80 -3.15 -8.65 -2.62
C HIS A 80 -4.61 -9.01 -2.88
N ASP A 81 -4.92 -9.29 -4.14
CA ASP A 81 -6.23 -9.73 -4.59
C ASP A 81 -6.08 -10.80 -5.68
N TRP A 82 -7.10 -11.64 -5.82
CA TRP A 82 -7.19 -12.69 -6.83
C TRP A 82 -8.30 -12.42 -7.85
N GLY A 83 -8.68 -11.16 -7.99
CA GLY A 83 -9.72 -10.73 -8.91
C GLY A 83 -9.27 -10.81 -10.37
N VAL A 84 -10.01 -10.13 -11.24
CA VAL A 84 -9.72 -10.12 -12.67
C VAL A 84 -8.29 -9.58 -12.89
N PRO A 85 -7.42 -10.33 -13.59
CA PRO A 85 -6.05 -9.89 -13.83
C PRO A 85 -6.01 -8.50 -14.46
N MET A 86 -5.16 -7.63 -13.94
CA MET A 86 -4.90 -6.33 -14.55
C MET A 86 -4.40 -6.55 -15.98
N ARG A 87 -5.19 -6.12 -16.96
CA ARG A 87 -4.73 -6.10 -18.36
C ARG A 87 -3.77 -4.94 -18.63
N ARG A 88 -3.74 -3.90 -17.76
CA ARG A 88 -3.01 -2.63 -17.95
C ARG A 88 -2.78 -1.97 -16.57
N ALA A 89 -1.56 -1.54 -16.25
CA ALA A 89 -1.21 -1.01 -14.92
C ALA A 89 -0.28 0.22 -14.90
N GLY A 90 0.17 0.74 -16.05
CA GLY A 90 1.15 1.85 -16.07
C GLY A 90 2.34 1.60 -17.00
N GLY A 91 2.73 2.58 -17.83
CA GLY A 91 3.86 2.50 -18.76
C GLY A 91 3.43 2.70 -20.22
N PRO A 92 4.04 2.03 -21.22
CA PRO A 92 3.57 2.10 -22.62
C PRO A 92 2.09 1.69 -22.81
N ASP A 93 1.47 1.09 -21.79
CA ASP A 93 0.11 0.57 -21.80
C ASP A 93 -0.94 1.44 -21.06
N GLY A 94 -0.55 2.63 -20.56
CA GLY A 94 -1.47 3.61 -19.95
C GLY A 94 -0.98 4.21 -18.62
N PRO A 95 -1.72 5.13 -17.99
CA PRO A 95 -1.34 5.74 -16.71
C PRO A 95 -1.67 4.84 -15.50
N LEU A 96 -0.99 5.09 -14.38
CA LEU A 96 -1.33 4.54 -13.06
C LEU A 96 -2.68 5.11 -12.57
N PRO A 97 -3.40 4.41 -11.66
CA PRO A 97 -4.56 4.99 -10.97
C PRO A 97 -4.19 6.30 -10.24
N GLU A 98 -5.14 7.23 -10.19
CA GLU A 98 -5.01 8.50 -9.48
C GLU A 98 -4.63 8.27 -7.99
N GLY A 99 -3.64 8.99 -7.49
CA GLY A 99 -3.12 8.83 -6.12
C GLY A 99 -2.03 7.77 -5.95
N LEU A 100 -1.67 7.03 -7.02
CA LEU A 100 -0.50 6.14 -7.06
C LEU A 100 0.62 6.71 -7.93
N GLU A 101 0.67 8.04 -8.11
CA GLU A 101 1.76 8.67 -8.85
C GLU A 101 3.10 8.26 -8.24
N ALA A 102 4.09 8.04 -9.11
CA ALA A 102 5.40 7.61 -8.68
C ALA A 102 5.92 8.55 -7.58
N PRO A 103 6.29 8.04 -6.40
CA PRO A 103 6.86 8.89 -5.36
C PRO A 103 8.11 9.58 -5.94
N PRO A 104 8.45 10.81 -5.47
CA PRO A 104 9.63 11.51 -5.96
C PRO A 104 10.82 10.57 -5.81
N THR A 105 11.46 10.24 -6.95
CA THR A 105 12.58 9.32 -6.96
C THR A 105 13.64 9.85 -6.01
N ARG A 106 13.92 9.12 -4.92
CA ARG A 106 15.10 9.40 -4.10
C ARG A 106 16.29 9.33 -5.06
N ARG A 107 16.93 10.47 -5.30
CA ARG A 107 18.19 10.53 -6.04
C ARG A 107 19.13 9.55 -5.35
N ALA A 108 19.54 8.49 -6.04
CA ALA A 108 20.48 7.53 -5.48
C ALA A 108 21.70 8.31 -4.98
N ALA A 109 22.03 8.17 -3.69
CA ALA A 109 23.27 8.71 -3.17
C ALA A 109 24.42 8.08 -3.97
N PRO A 110 25.44 8.85 -4.41
CA PRO A 110 26.56 8.28 -5.15
C PRO A 110 27.20 7.17 -4.31
N ALA A 111 27.42 6.02 -4.95
CA ALA A 111 28.03 4.86 -4.32
C ALA A 111 29.37 5.28 -3.68
N ARG A 112 29.47 5.11 -2.35
CA ARG A 112 30.70 5.40 -1.61
C ARG A 112 31.75 4.38 -2.07
N ALA A 113 32.82 4.86 -2.70
CA ALA A 113 33.90 4.00 -3.18
C ALA A 113 34.48 3.18 -2.03
N LEU A 114 34.45 1.86 -2.16
CA LEU A 114 35.09 0.95 -1.22
C LEU A 114 36.62 1.08 -1.34
N PRO A 115 37.37 1.18 -0.23
CA PRO A 115 38.82 1.24 -0.27
C PRO A 115 39.38 -0.05 -0.87
N ARG A 116 40.24 0.10 -1.89
CA ARG A 116 41.00 -1.02 -2.45
C ARG A 116 41.92 -1.57 -1.36
N ARG A 117 41.74 -2.84 -1.01
CA ARG A 117 42.69 -3.57 -0.18
C ARG A 117 43.98 -3.75 -0.99
N SER A 118 45.06 -3.20 -0.46
CA SER A 118 46.45 -3.42 -0.88
C SER A 118 46.92 -4.80 -0.49
#